data_AF-A0AAW7QU29-F1
#
_entry.id   AF-A0AAW7QU29-F1
#
_cell.length_a   1.000
_cell.length_b   1.000
_cell.length_c   1.000
_cell.angle_alpha   90.00
_cell.angle_beta   90.00
_cell.angle_gamma   90.00
#
_symmetry.space_group_name_H-M   'P 1'
#
loop_
_entity.id
_entity.type
_entity.pdbx_description
1 polymer ?
#
loop_
_entity_poly.entity_id
_entity_poly.type
_entity_poly.pdbx_seq_one_letter_code
_entity_poly.pdbx_strand_id
1 'polypeptide(L)'
;MLCILITTDKPQSGALTMPQELQNATLRLRQQLKVMRGQIDALSVSEEEFKDWFDQQLFKVTHSQPGDYITEIEGNIRQLERTSNVENQRWLAERIEQQMLALQRALRCFARKP
;
A
#
# COMPACT_ATOMS: atom_id res chain seq x y z
N MET A 1 6.34 -8.95 4.94
CA MET A 1 7.55 -8.50 5.68
C MET A 1 7.27 -7.36 6.68
N LEU A 2 6.23 -6.54 6.50
CA LEU A 2 5.84 -5.52 7.48
C LEU A 2 5.34 -6.08 8.82
N CYS A 3 4.64 -7.23 8.83
CA CYS A 3 4.00 -7.76 10.04
C CYS A 3 4.98 -8.15 11.14
N ILE A 4 6.23 -8.45 10.80
CA ILE A 4 7.29 -8.83 11.76
C ILE A 4 7.74 -7.62 12.59
N LEU A 5 7.66 -6.41 12.04
CA LEU A 5 8.09 -5.17 12.68
C LEU A 5 7.08 -4.63 13.71
N ILE A 6 5.85 -5.15 13.72
CA ILE A 6 4.77 -4.69 14.61
C ILE A 6 4.80 -5.47 15.94
N THR A 7 5.51 -6.60 16.00
CA THR A 7 5.61 -7.47 17.19
C THR A 7 6.77 -7.17 18.13
N THR A 8 7.64 -6.21 17.80
CA THR A 8 8.82 -5.90 18.62
C THR A 8 8.61 -4.65 19.48
N ASP A 9 8.37 -4.93 20.75
CA ASP A 9 8.96 -4.26 21.92
C ASP A 9 8.08 -3.39 22.83
N LYS A 10 8.38 -3.56 24.12
CA LYS A 10 7.90 -2.86 25.31
C LYS A 10 7.91 -1.33 25.14
N PRO A 11 7.08 -0.62 25.93
CA PRO A 11 7.08 0.84 25.93
C PRO A 11 8.33 1.35 26.67
N GLN A 12 9.32 1.87 25.93
CA GLN A 12 10.30 2.78 26.51
C GLN A 12 9.82 4.23 26.31
N SER A 13 9.64 4.89 27.45
CA SER A 13 9.17 6.26 27.63
C SER A 13 9.79 7.29 26.69
N GLY A 14 8.96 8.20 26.20
CA GLY A 14 9.38 9.60 26.03
C GLY A 14 9.62 10.10 24.60
N ALA A 15 8.76 9.77 23.63
CA ALA A 15 8.41 10.64 22.51
C ALA A 15 7.33 9.95 21.66
N LEU A 16 6.39 10.71 21.10
CA LEU A 16 5.41 10.26 20.10
C LEU A 16 6.09 9.97 18.74
N THR A 17 7.24 9.29 18.76
CA THR A 17 8.00 8.92 17.58
C THR A 17 7.69 7.49 17.22
N MET A 18 7.16 7.30 16.00
CA MET A 18 7.01 5.99 15.40
C MET A 18 8.34 5.20 15.45
N PRO A 19 8.29 3.85 15.59
CA PRO A 19 9.48 3.01 15.51
C PRO A 19 10.27 3.31 14.22
N GLN A 20 11.59 3.48 14.33
CA GLN A 20 12.45 3.81 13.18
C GLN A 20 12.32 2.78 12.04
N GLU A 21 12.10 1.52 12.38
CA GLU A 21 11.91 0.44 11.42
C GLU A 21 10.60 0.60 10.63
N LEU A 22 9.52 0.99 11.31
CA LEU A 22 8.24 1.29 10.66
C LEU A 22 8.38 2.48 9.71
N GLN A 23 9.07 3.55 10.13
CA GLN A 23 9.34 4.71 9.26
C GLN A 23 10.14 4.30 8.00
N ASN A 24 11.18 3.48 8.16
CA ASN A 24 11.96 2.99 7.03
C ASN A 24 11.11 2.12 6.09
N ALA A 25 10.22 1.30 6.65
CA ALA A 25 9.31 0.47 5.87
C ALA A 25 8.29 1.32 5.08
N THR A 26 7.66 2.32 5.71
CA THR A 26 6.68 3.19 5.02
C THR A 26 7.35 4.05 3.96
N LEU A 27 8.58 4.53 4.19
CA LEU A 27 9.38 5.22 3.18
C LEU A 27 9.62 4.35 1.93
N ARG A 28 10.02 3.08 2.13
CA ARG A 28 10.23 2.15 1.01
C ARG A 28 8.93 1.87 0.25
N LEU A 29 7.81 1.69 0.97
CA LEU A 29 6.50 1.50 0.34
C LEU A 29 6.10 2.71 -0.51
N ARG A 30 6.29 3.94 -0.02
CA ARG A 30 6.02 5.16 -0.79
C ARG A 30 6.89 5.29 -2.03
N GLN A 31 8.17 4.94 -1.95
CA GLN A 31 9.05 4.92 -3.11
C GLN A 31 8.56 3.91 -4.16
N GLN A 32 8.14 2.72 -3.74
CA GLN A 32 7.58 1.70 -4.63
C GLN A 32 6.27 2.17 -5.28
N LEU A 33 5.37 2.81 -4.52
CA LEU A 33 4.15 3.40 -5.06
C LEU A 33 4.43 4.48 -6.10
N LYS A 34 5.43 5.32 -5.88
CA LYS A 34 5.84 6.35 -6.86
C LYS A 34 6.31 5.71 -8.18
N VAL A 35 7.08 4.62 -8.11
CA VAL A 35 7.49 3.88 -9.30
C VAL A 35 6.28 3.27 -10.01
N MET A 36 5.38 2.62 -9.25
CA MET A 36 4.17 2.02 -9.81
C MET A 36 3.24 3.06 -10.45
N ARG A 37 3.15 4.27 -9.88
CA ARG A 37 2.40 5.38 -10.48
C ARG A 37 2.93 5.72 -11.87
N GLY A 38 4.25 5.87 -11.99
CA GLY A 38 4.87 6.14 -13.30
C GLY A 38 4.64 5.00 -14.31
N GLN A 39 4.58 3.75 -13.86
CA GLN A 39 4.26 2.61 -14.73
C GLN A 39 2.80 2.65 -15.20
N ILE A 40 1.86 2.93 -14.31
CA ILE A 40 0.45 3.12 -14.66
C ILE A 40 0.29 4.21 -15.71
N ASP A 41 0.89 5.37 -15.47
CA ASP A 41 0.80 6.53 -16.36
C ASP A 41 1.40 6.21 -17.74
N ALA A 42 2.50 5.45 -17.80
CA ALA A 42 3.14 5.02 -19.04
C ALA A 42 2.33 3.96 -19.82
N LEU A 43 1.63 3.07 -19.12
CA LEU A 43 0.86 1.99 -19.74
C LEU A 43 -0.49 2.46 -20.32
N SER A 44 -0.94 3.68 -20.00
CA SER A 44 -2.21 4.25 -20.49
C SER A 44 -3.40 3.29 -20.35
N VAL A 45 -3.44 2.51 -19.26
CA VAL A 45 -4.46 1.48 -19.05
C VAL A 45 -5.82 2.13 -18.77
N SER A 46 -6.86 1.62 -19.44
CA SER A 46 -8.23 2.08 -19.22
C SER A 46 -8.77 1.68 -17.84
N GLU A 47 -9.68 2.49 -17.30
CA GLU A 47 -10.32 2.24 -15.99
C GLU A 47 -11.02 0.88 -15.92
N GLU A 48 -11.73 0.50 -16.99
CA GLU A 48 -12.48 -0.75 -17.06
C GLU A 48 -11.57 -1.96 -17.00
N GLU A 49 -10.50 -1.97 -17.79
CA GLU A 49 -9.52 -3.07 -17.75
C GLU A 49 -8.80 -3.15 -16.41
N PHE A 50 -8.53 -2.01 -15.77
CA PHE A 50 -7.81 -2.00 -14.50
C PHE A 50 -8.69 -2.54 -13.37
N LYS A 51 -9.97 -2.16 -13.33
CA LYS A 51 -10.92 -2.57 -12.29
C LYS A 51 -11.10 -4.08 -12.20
N ASP A 52 -11.18 -4.77 -13.33
CA ASP A 52 -11.39 -6.22 -13.38
C ASP A 52 -10.24 -7.04 -12.79
N TRP A 53 -9.07 -6.43 -12.58
CA TRP A 53 -7.91 -7.09 -11.96
C TRP A 53 -7.94 -7.08 -10.43
N PHE A 54 -8.81 -6.28 -9.81
CA PHE A 54 -8.81 -6.09 -8.36
C PHE A 54 -10.06 -6.64 -7.68
N ASP A 55 -9.84 -7.41 -6.61
CA ASP A 55 -10.90 -7.88 -5.74
C ASP A 55 -11.48 -6.71 -4.92
N GLN A 56 -12.80 -6.57 -4.89
CA GLN A 56 -13.53 -5.56 -4.13
C GLN A 56 -13.32 -5.68 -2.60
N GLN A 57 -12.83 -6.82 -2.12
CA GLN A 57 -12.44 -6.99 -0.72
C GLN A 57 -11.13 -6.26 -0.39
N LEU A 58 -10.22 -6.16 -1.38
CA LEU A 58 -8.90 -5.54 -1.21
C LEU A 58 -8.96 -4.02 -1.36
N PHE A 59 -9.72 -3.51 -2.34
CA PHE A 59 -9.83 -2.09 -2.61
C PHE A 59 -11.26 -1.60 -2.45
N LYS A 60 -11.43 -0.46 -1.78
CA LYS A 60 -12.75 0.16 -1.53
C LYS A 60 -13.04 1.33 -2.47
N VAL A 61 -12.10 1.68 -3.35
CA VAL A 61 -12.23 2.77 -4.31
C VAL A 61 -13.49 2.63 -5.16
N THR A 62 -14.30 3.68 -5.10
CA THR A 62 -15.61 3.78 -5.77
C THR A 62 -15.47 4.36 -7.18
N HIS A 63 -14.38 5.08 -7.43
CA HIS A 63 -13.94 5.60 -8.72
C HIS A 63 -12.72 4.77 -9.13
N SER A 64 -12.78 4.12 -10.29
CA SER A 64 -11.89 2.99 -10.60
C SER A 64 -10.71 3.44 -11.47
N GLN A 65 -10.30 4.72 -11.39
CA GLN A 65 -9.10 5.12 -12.11
C GLN A 65 -7.87 4.45 -11.50
N PRO A 66 -6.89 4.03 -12.31
CA PRO A 66 -5.66 3.42 -11.81
C PRO A 66 -4.95 4.24 -10.71
N GLY A 67 -5.07 5.58 -10.77
CA GLY A 67 -4.54 6.48 -9.76
C GLY A 67 -5.22 6.40 -8.39
N ASP A 68 -6.51 6.05 -8.34
CA ASP A 68 -7.30 6.00 -7.11
C ASP A 68 -6.83 4.85 -6.21
N TYR A 69 -6.43 3.71 -6.80
CA TYR A 69 -5.85 2.58 -6.08
C TYR A 69 -4.56 2.96 -5.36
N ILE A 70 -3.71 3.77 -5.99
CA ILE A 70 -2.47 4.27 -5.37
C ILE A 70 -2.80 5.21 -4.22
N THR A 71 -3.75 6.13 -4.41
CA THR A 71 -4.19 7.06 -3.37
C THR A 71 -4.79 6.33 -2.17
N GLU A 72 -5.51 5.23 -2.37
CA GLU A 72 -6.02 4.39 -1.27
C GLU A 72 -4.87 3.78 -0.45
N ILE A 73 -3.85 3.21 -1.10
CA ILE A 73 -2.69 2.63 -0.40
C ILE A 73 -1.92 3.71 0.37
N GLU A 74 -1.73 4.90 -0.21
CA GLU A 74 -1.12 6.04 0.50
C GLU A 74 -1.95 6.49 1.71
N GLY A 75 -3.28 6.44 1.60
CA GLY A 75 -4.20 6.65 2.72
C GLY A 75 -3.97 5.63 3.84
N ASN A 76 -3.90 4.35 3.49
CA ASN A 76 -3.65 3.26 4.44
C ASN A 76 -2.27 3.39 5.10
N ILE A 77 -1.23 3.77 4.35
CA ILE A 77 0.12 4.04 4.90
C ILE A 77 0.08 5.21 5.89
N ARG A 78 -0.59 6.32 5.54
CA ARG A 78 -0.74 7.46 6.47
C ARG A 78 -1.52 7.07 7.73
N GLN A 79 -2.50 6.18 7.61
CA GLN A 79 -3.24 5.66 8.76
C GLN A 79 -2.36 4.76 9.63
N LEU A 80 -1.56 3.89 9.01
CA LEU A 80 -0.59 3.03 9.69
C LEU A 80 0.40 3.86 10.52
N GLU A 81 0.85 4.99 9.96
CA GLU A 81 1.78 5.91 10.63
C GLU A 81 1.17 6.65 11.84
N ARG A 82 -0.16 6.78 11.88
CA ARG A 82 -0.88 7.55 12.90
C ARG A 82 -1.52 6.68 13.97
N THR A 83 -1.86 5.43 13.66
CA THR A 83 -2.51 4.53 14.61
C THR A 83 -1.50 4.04 15.64
N SER A 84 -1.86 4.11 16.93
CA SER A 84 -1.12 3.52 18.04
C SER A 84 -1.65 2.13 18.44
N ASN A 85 -2.80 1.72 17.88
CA ASN A 85 -3.38 0.40 18.11
C ASN A 85 -2.63 -0.66 17.28
N VAL A 86 -2.00 -1.61 17.96
CA VAL A 86 -1.18 -2.69 17.38
C VAL A 86 -1.98 -3.62 16.48
N GLU A 87 -3.21 -3.98 16.85
CA GLU A 87 -4.08 -4.82 16.02
C GLU A 87 -4.45 -4.11 14.71
N ASN A 88 -4.76 -2.81 14.80
CA ASN A 88 -5.06 -1.99 13.64
C ASN A 88 -3.82 -1.78 12.76
N GLN A 89 -2.64 -1.59 13.36
CA GLN A 89 -1.37 -1.53 12.63
C GLN A 89 -1.12 -2.83 11.87
N ARG A 90 -1.32 -3.99 12.50
CA ARG A 90 -1.13 -5.30 11.87
C ARG A 90 -2.11 -5.49 10.71
N TRP A 91 -3.39 -5.19 10.93
CA TRP A 91 -4.41 -5.27 9.89
C TRP A 91 -4.08 -4.34 8.70
N LEU A 92 -3.67 -3.09 8.97
CA LEU A 92 -3.27 -2.15 7.93
C LEU A 92 -2.02 -2.64 7.17
N ALA A 93 -1.03 -3.17 7.87
CA ALA A 93 0.19 -3.70 7.25
C ALA A 93 -0.10 -4.89 6.33
N GLU A 94 -0.92 -5.85 6.78
CA GLU A 94 -1.37 -6.98 5.98
C GLU A 94 -2.17 -6.49 4.76
N ARG A 95 -3.08 -5.54 4.96
CA ARG A 95 -3.87 -4.95 3.87
C ARG A 95 -3.01 -4.25 2.83
N ILE A 96 -2.07 -3.40 3.26
CA ILE A 96 -1.13 -2.70 2.37
C ILE A 96 -0.29 -3.70 1.58
N GLU A 97 0.20 -4.77 2.22
CA GLU A 97 0.99 -5.81 1.54
C GLU A 97 0.17 -6.51 0.45
N GLN A 98 -1.08 -6.90 0.72
CA GLN A 98 -1.96 -7.50 -0.29
C GLN A 98 -2.27 -6.54 -1.44
N GLN A 99 -2.57 -5.27 -1.13
CA GLN A 99 -2.83 -4.24 -2.14
C GLN A 99 -1.61 -3.99 -3.04
N MET A 100 -0.41 -3.91 -2.47
CA MET A 100 0.85 -3.75 -3.20
C MET A 100 1.13 -4.94 -4.13
N LEU A 101 0.94 -6.17 -3.64
CA LEU A 101 1.13 -7.38 -4.43
C LEU A 101 0.15 -7.46 -5.60
N ALA A 102 -1.12 -7.13 -5.37
CA ALA A 102 -2.13 -7.07 -6.42
C ALA A 102 -1.74 -6.05 -7.50
N LEU A 103 -1.33 -4.84 -7.09
CA LEU A 103 -0.94 -3.77 -7.99
C LEU A 103 0.28 -4.16 -8.85
N GLN A 104 1.30 -4.76 -8.22
CA GLN A 104 2.48 -5.25 -8.94
C GLN A 104 2.14 -6.34 -9.96
N ARG A 105 1.22 -7.25 -9.64
CA ARG A 105 0.77 -8.30 -10.55
C ARG A 105 0.02 -7.72 -11.74
N ALA A 106 -0.93 -6.83 -11.50
CA ALA A 106 -1.67 -6.14 -12.54
C ALA A 106 -0.71 -5.43 -13.50
N LEU A 107 0.20 -4.60 -12.97
CA LEU A 107 1.19 -3.88 -13.75
C LEU A 107 2.08 -4.78 -14.60
N ARG A 108 2.54 -5.91 -14.05
CA ARG A 108 3.33 -6.88 -14.80
C ARG A 108 2.53 -7.51 -15.95
N CYS A 109 1.24 -7.73 -15.78
CA CYS A 109 0.38 -8.29 -16.81
C CYS A 109 0.11 -7.27 -17.93
N PHE A 110 -0.16 -6.01 -17.58
CA PHE A 110 -0.32 -4.93 -18.57
C PHE A 110 0.98 -4.63 -19.32
N ALA A 111 2.14 -4.63 -18.64
CA ALA A 111 3.43 -4.47 -19.29
C ALA A 111 3.80 -5.60 -20.27
N ARG A 112 3.08 -6.73 -20.22
CA ARG A 112 3.25 -7.87 -21.13
C ARG A 112 2.22 -7.92 -22.25
N LYS A 113 1.17 -7.09 -22.21
CA LYS A 113 0.24 -6.95 -23.34
C LYS A 113 0.99 -6.23 -24.48
N PRO A 114 1.13 -6.85 -25.66
CA PRO A 114 1.84 -6.28 -26.82
C PRO A 114 1.08 -5.12 -27.46
#